data_AF-A0A4Q2YL78-F1
#
_entry.id   AF-A0A4Q2YL78-F1
#
_cell.length_a   1.000
_cell.length_b   1.000
_cell.length_c   1.000
_cell.angle_alpha   90.00
_cell.angle_beta   90.00
_cell.angle_gamma   90.00
#
_symmetry.space_group_name_H-M   'P 1'
#
loop_
_entity.id
_entity.type
_entity.pdbx_description
1 polymer ?
#
loop_
_entity_poly.entity_id
_entity_poly.type
_entity_poly.pdbx_seq_one_letter_code
_entity_poly.pdbx_strand_id
1 'polypeptide(L)'
;MLLRALILLPVCTSLAVAQFPGPVEPDGTAPPVPEEEAQEEKPAEPAKPSVKKLDENRYQVGQVIFDRKKREVRFPAKVNMTEGLLEFLLVHEKGKLHESLFSTTTSPTDISLALTLLRYKPSKELYALPDETGGSA
;
A
#
# COMPACT_ATOMS: atom_id res chain seq x y z
N MET A 1 54.70 24.36 -6.89
CA MET A 1 54.95 25.33 -7.98
C MET A 1 53.86 25.15 -9.02
N LEU A 2 53.12 26.23 -9.32
CA LEU A 2 52.22 26.44 -10.46
C LEU A 2 50.96 25.54 -10.54
N LEU A 3 49.74 26.03 -10.76
CA LEU A 3 49.18 27.37 -10.92
C LEU A 3 47.66 27.23 -10.67
N ARG A 4 47.09 28.07 -9.80
CA ARG A 4 45.64 28.20 -9.60
C ARG A 4 45.01 28.75 -10.88
N ALA A 5 44.05 28.04 -11.47
CA ALA A 5 43.14 28.57 -12.47
C ALA A 5 41.74 28.65 -11.84
N LEU A 6 41.40 29.85 -11.37
CA LEU A 6 40.08 30.23 -10.89
C LEU A 6 39.25 30.59 -12.13
N ILE A 7 38.36 29.71 -12.59
CA ILE A 7 37.43 30.01 -13.67
C ILE A 7 36.11 30.44 -13.04
N LEU A 8 35.84 31.74 -13.16
CA LEU A 8 34.64 32.43 -12.71
C LEU A 8 33.52 32.18 -13.74
N LEU A 9 32.50 31.39 -13.40
CA LEU A 9 31.30 31.23 -14.23
C LEU A 9 30.28 32.33 -13.86
N PRO A 10 29.71 33.04 -14.85
CA PRO A 10 28.77 34.13 -14.59
C PRO A 10 27.38 33.59 -14.21
N VAL A 11 26.86 34.10 -13.10
CA VAL A 11 25.49 33.90 -12.63
C VAL A 11 24.56 34.76 -13.48
N CYS A 12 23.81 34.15 -14.40
CA CYS A 12 22.69 34.80 -15.10
C CYS A 12 21.41 34.57 -14.30
N THR A 13 21.11 35.51 -13.41
CA THR A 13 19.78 35.68 -12.80
C THR A 13 18.81 36.27 -13.83
N SER A 14 17.89 35.45 -14.35
CA SER A 14 16.71 35.95 -15.05
C SER A 14 15.55 36.03 -14.06
N LEU A 15 15.37 37.21 -13.48
CA LEU A 15 14.19 37.57 -12.71
C LEU A 15 13.07 37.94 -13.69
N ALA A 16 12.20 36.99 -14.03
CA ALA A 16 11.01 37.27 -14.81
C ALA A 16 9.99 37.98 -13.90
N VAL A 17 9.77 39.27 -14.16
CA VAL A 17 8.68 40.04 -13.57
C VAL A 17 7.38 39.56 -14.21
N ALA A 18 6.56 38.81 -13.47
CA ALA A 18 5.20 38.52 -13.87
C ALA A 18 4.38 39.83 -13.81
N GLN A 19 3.97 40.33 -14.97
CA GLN A 19 2.96 41.38 -15.07
C GLN A 19 1.63 40.82 -14.55
N PHE A 20 1.05 41.48 -13.54
CA PHE A 20 -0.31 41.20 -13.11
C PHE A 20 -1.28 41.55 -14.26
N PRO A 21 -2.13 40.61 -14.72
CA PRO A 21 -3.19 40.94 -15.67
C PRO A 21 -4.23 41.83 -14.97
N GLY A 22 -4.62 42.92 -15.64
CA GLY A 22 -5.63 43.86 -15.17
C GLY A 22 -7.05 43.26 -15.13
N PRO A 23 -8.03 43.99 -14.56
CA PRO A 23 -9.39 43.51 -14.41
C PRO A 23 -10.10 43.54 -15.77
N VAL A 24 -10.60 42.37 -16.19
CA VAL A 24 -11.49 42.23 -17.35
C VAL A 24 -12.94 42.43 -16.89
N GLU A 25 -13.59 43.45 -17.46
CA GLU A 25 -15.04 43.65 -17.31
C GLU A 25 -15.83 42.63 -18.15
N PRO A 26 -17.09 42.31 -17.77
CA PRO A 26 -17.78 41.14 -18.29
C PRO A 26 -18.58 41.50 -19.54
N ASP A 27 -18.18 40.96 -20.69
CA ASP A 27 -19.05 40.94 -21.87
C ASP A 27 -19.58 39.53 -22.08
N GLY A 28 -20.91 39.43 -22.09
CA GLY A 28 -21.65 38.19 -22.06
C GLY A 28 -21.59 37.48 -23.40
N THR A 29 -21.10 36.24 -23.38
CA THR A 29 -21.68 35.08 -24.08
C THR A 29 -20.83 33.87 -23.71
N ALA A 30 -21.35 33.03 -22.81
CA ALA A 30 -20.76 31.75 -22.49
C ALA A 30 -21.11 30.73 -23.59
N PRO A 31 -20.14 29.96 -24.13
CA PRO A 31 -20.46 28.74 -24.86
C PRO A 31 -20.99 27.67 -23.87
N PRO A 32 -21.88 26.75 -24.30
CA PRO A 32 -22.40 25.72 -23.41
C PRO A 32 -21.27 24.77 -23.02
N VAL A 33 -21.03 24.67 -21.73
CA VAL A 33 -20.16 23.66 -21.12
C VAL A 33 -20.84 22.30 -21.34
N PRO A 34 -20.16 21.27 -21.88
CA PRO A 34 -20.71 19.92 -21.89
C PRO A 34 -20.97 19.48 -20.46
N GLU A 35 -22.22 19.12 -20.14
CA GLU A 35 -22.60 18.51 -18.88
C GLU A 35 -21.86 17.18 -18.75
N GLU A 36 -20.81 17.17 -17.93
CA GLU A 36 -20.13 15.96 -17.50
C GLU A 36 -21.07 15.30 -16.48
N GLU A 37 -21.84 14.32 -16.96
CA GLU A 37 -22.69 13.48 -16.12
C GLU A 37 -21.81 12.81 -15.05
N ALA A 38 -21.92 13.32 -13.82
CA ALA A 38 -21.38 12.68 -12.64
C ALA A 38 -22.07 11.32 -12.47
N GLN A 39 -21.43 10.27 -12.99
CA GLN A 39 -21.82 8.91 -12.68
C GLN A 39 -21.52 8.66 -11.21
N GLU A 40 -22.57 8.59 -10.39
CA GLU A 40 -22.46 8.11 -9.01
C GLU A 40 -21.90 6.68 -9.02
N GLU A 41 -20.62 6.54 -8.70
CA GLU A 41 -20.02 5.24 -8.40
C GLU A 41 -20.69 4.68 -7.14
N LYS A 42 -21.65 3.78 -7.37
CA LYS A 42 -22.32 3.03 -6.31
C LYS A 42 -21.25 2.28 -5.49
N PRO A 43 -21.21 2.40 -4.15
CA PRO A 43 -20.24 1.72 -3.33
C PRO A 43 -20.29 0.21 -3.60
N ALA A 44 -19.19 -0.35 -4.13
CA ALA A 44 -19.09 -1.78 -4.37
C ALA A 44 -19.21 -2.51 -3.03
N GLU A 45 -20.23 -3.37 -2.88
CA GLU A 45 -20.36 -4.22 -1.71
C GLU A 45 -19.09 -5.07 -1.55
N PRO A 46 -18.58 -5.26 -0.31
CA PRO A 46 -17.37 -6.03 -0.09
C PRO A 46 -17.59 -7.46 -0.56
N ALA A 47 -16.93 -7.81 -1.67
CA ALA A 47 -17.02 -9.14 -2.25
C ALA A 47 -16.57 -10.18 -1.21
N LYS A 48 -17.47 -11.10 -0.85
CA LYS A 48 -17.15 -12.20 0.07
C LYS A 48 -15.99 -13.01 -0.51
N PRO A 49 -14.94 -13.34 0.28
CA PRO A 49 -13.80 -14.09 -0.22
C PRO A 49 -14.28 -15.47 -0.69
N SER A 50 -14.14 -15.73 -1.98
CA SER A 50 -14.53 -17.00 -2.60
C SER A 50 -13.35 -17.98 -2.59
N VAL A 51 -13.57 -19.18 -2.03
CA VAL A 51 -12.55 -20.24 -1.97
C VAL A 51 -12.74 -21.16 -3.17
N LYS A 52 -11.71 -21.29 -4.01
CA LYS A 52 -11.69 -22.18 -5.18
C LYS A 52 -10.89 -23.44 -4.85
N LYS A 53 -11.41 -24.64 -5.17
CA LYS A 53 -10.65 -25.89 -5.07
C LYS A 53 -9.77 -26.06 -6.31
N LEU A 54 -8.47 -26.30 -6.14
CA LEU A 54 -7.54 -26.54 -7.25
C LEU A 54 -7.38 -28.03 -7.54
N ASP A 55 -7.21 -28.83 -6.49
CA ASP A 55 -7.14 -30.28 -6.55
C ASP A 55 -7.58 -30.91 -5.22
N GLU A 56 -7.27 -32.18 -4.98
CA GLU A 56 -7.65 -32.90 -3.77
C GLU A 56 -7.22 -32.18 -2.48
N ASN A 57 -6.01 -31.61 -2.45
CA ASN A 57 -5.39 -31.06 -1.24
C ASN A 57 -5.20 -29.54 -1.30
N ARG A 58 -5.18 -28.93 -2.49
CA ARG A 58 -4.91 -27.51 -2.68
C ARG A 58 -6.14 -26.69 -3.02
N TYR A 59 -6.18 -25.49 -2.45
CA TYR A 59 -7.27 -24.54 -2.56
C TYR A 59 -6.69 -23.13 -2.74
N GLN A 60 -7.50 -22.21 -3.26
CA GLN A 60 -7.10 -20.83 -3.53
C GLN A 60 -8.13 -19.85 -2.96
N VAL A 61 -7.65 -18.79 -2.30
CA VAL A 61 -8.40 -17.59 -1.92
C VAL A 61 -7.63 -16.38 -2.44
N GLY A 62 -8.21 -15.62 -3.36
CA GLY A 62 -7.50 -14.51 -4.00
C GLY A 62 -6.17 -14.96 -4.61
N GLN A 63 -5.05 -14.40 -4.13
CA GLN A 63 -3.68 -14.76 -4.54
C GLN A 63 -3.04 -15.85 -3.66
N VAL A 64 -3.72 -16.29 -2.60
CA VAL A 64 -3.21 -17.28 -1.64
C VAL A 64 -3.58 -18.69 -2.10
N ILE A 65 -2.59 -19.56 -2.24
CA ILE A 65 -2.76 -20.99 -2.44
C ILE A 65 -2.39 -21.70 -1.14
N PHE A 66 -3.24 -22.60 -0.66
CA PHE A 66 -2.97 -23.35 0.55
C PHE A 66 -3.18 -24.86 0.38
N ASP A 67 -2.33 -25.66 1.02
CA ASP A 67 -2.34 -27.12 0.97
C ASP A 67 -2.77 -27.69 2.33
N ARG A 68 -3.89 -28.41 2.36
CA ARG A 68 -4.46 -28.97 3.58
C ARG A 68 -3.64 -30.11 4.19
N LYS A 69 -2.94 -30.89 3.35
CA LYS A 69 -2.17 -32.05 3.79
C LYS A 69 -0.83 -31.61 4.39
N LYS A 70 -0.14 -30.70 3.71
CA LYS A 70 1.15 -30.16 4.16
C LYS A 70 1.01 -29.05 5.21
N ARG A 71 -0.18 -28.45 5.31
CA ARG A 71 -0.42 -27.23 6.09
C ARG A 71 0.53 -26.13 5.65
N GLU A 72 0.49 -25.78 4.37
CA GLU A 72 1.33 -24.73 3.79
C GLU A 72 0.46 -23.63 3.18
N VAL A 73 0.90 -22.38 3.26
CA VAL A 73 0.33 -21.24 2.51
C VAL A 73 1.39 -20.66 1.57
N ARG A 74 0.98 -20.25 0.38
CA ARG A 74 1.85 -19.68 -0.66
C ARG A 74 1.17 -18.48 -1.29
N PHE A 75 1.84 -17.35 -1.33
CA PHE A 75 1.38 -16.11 -1.95
C PHE A 75 2.59 -15.28 -2.37
N PRO A 76 2.44 -14.37 -3.34
CA PRO A 76 3.55 -13.52 -3.78
C PRO A 76 3.93 -12.50 -2.70
N ALA A 77 5.23 -12.36 -2.47
CA ALA A 77 5.80 -11.32 -1.62
C ALA A 77 7.14 -10.86 -2.21
N LYS A 78 7.55 -9.64 -1.87
CA LYS A 78 8.83 -9.05 -2.25
C LYS A 78 9.68 -8.85 -1.00
N VAL A 79 11.00 -9.02 -1.13
CA VAL A 79 11.94 -8.54 -0.12
C VAL A 79 11.85 -7.01 -0.12
N ASN A 80 11.56 -6.44 1.05
CA ASN A 80 11.39 -5.00 1.21
C ASN A 80 12.66 -4.35 1.79
N MET A 81 13.33 -5.01 2.74
CA MET A 81 14.61 -4.58 3.28
C MET A 81 15.54 -5.77 3.54
N THR A 82 16.84 -5.50 3.59
CA THR A 82 17.87 -6.49 3.95
C THR A 82 18.71 -6.07 5.16
N GLU A 83 18.53 -4.84 5.63
CA GLU A 83 19.23 -4.23 6.76
C GLU A 83 18.31 -3.22 7.46
N GLY A 84 18.57 -2.95 8.74
CA GLY A 84 17.75 -2.05 9.57
C GLY A 84 17.06 -2.77 10.74
N LEU A 85 16.29 -2.01 11.53
CA LEU A 85 15.49 -2.56 12.63
C LEU A 85 14.24 -3.23 12.06
N LEU A 86 13.94 -4.43 12.55
CA LEU A 86 12.81 -5.24 12.08
C LEU A 86 11.71 -5.30 13.13
N GLU A 87 10.54 -4.76 12.81
CA GLU A 87 9.32 -4.92 13.63
C GLU A 87 8.36 -5.93 13.01
N PHE A 88 8.19 -5.91 11.68
CA PHE A 88 7.20 -6.72 11.00
C PHE A 88 7.84 -7.71 10.03
N LEU A 89 7.43 -8.98 10.09
CA LEU A 89 7.87 -9.96 9.11
C LEU A 89 7.30 -9.67 7.71
N LEU A 90 6.02 -9.33 7.64
CA LEU A 90 5.27 -9.15 6.39
C LEU A 90 4.23 -8.06 6.56
N VAL A 91 4.17 -7.12 5.61
CA VAL A 91 3.15 -6.06 5.60
C VAL A 91 2.57 -5.90 4.20
N HIS A 92 1.32 -5.43 4.12
CA HIS A 92 0.72 -5.04 2.85
C HIS A 92 1.45 -3.83 2.26
N GLU A 93 1.52 -3.68 0.95
CA GLU A 93 2.21 -2.55 0.29
C GLU A 93 1.73 -1.15 0.72
N LYS A 94 0.54 -1.07 1.33
CA LYS A 94 -0.06 0.16 1.89
C LYS A 94 0.20 0.36 3.39
N GLY A 95 1.02 -0.48 4.02
CA GLY A 95 1.31 -0.44 5.45
C GLY A 95 2.67 0.16 5.80
N LYS A 96 3.19 -0.17 7.00
CA LYS A 96 4.47 0.32 7.52
C LYS A 96 5.70 -0.35 6.89
N LEU A 97 6.09 0.08 5.69
CA LEU A 97 7.22 -0.52 4.96
C LEU A 97 8.60 -0.26 5.58
N HIS A 98 8.77 0.81 6.37
CA HIS A 98 10.10 1.21 6.87
C HIS A 98 10.72 0.26 7.91
N GLU A 99 9.94 -0.66 8.48
CA GLU A 99 10.37 -1.62 9.52
C GLU A 99 9.89 -3.06 9.20
N SER A 100 9.74 -3.37 7.90
CA SER A 100 9.18 -4.64 7.41
C SER A 100 10.14 -5.44 6.53
N LEU A 101 10.31 -6.74 6.79
CA LEU A 101 11.16 -7.61 5.97
C LEU A 101 10.57 -7.87 4.58
N PHE A 102 9.28 -8.22 4.53
CA PHE A 102 8.57 -8.50 3.29
C PHE A 102 7.40 -7.55 3.07
N SER A 103 7.12 -7.25 1.80
CA SER A 103 5.90 -6.57 1.37
C SER A 103 5.08 -7.44 0.42
N THR A 104 3.76 -7.31 0.46
CA THR A 104 2.86 -8.04 -0.44
C THR A 104 1.67 -7.18 -0.90
N THR A 105 1.14 -7.48 -2.08
CA THR A 105 -0.14 -6.97 -2.58
C THR A 105 -1.30 -7.90 -2.24
N THR A 106 -1.00 -9.03 -1.59
CA THR A 106 -1.99 -10.04 -1.21
C THR A 106 -2.87 -9.49 -0.08
N SER A 107 -4.19 -9.62 -0.24
CA SER A 107 -5.16 -9.20 0.78
C SER A 107 -4.87 -9.84 2.14
N PRO A 108 -4.75 -9.04 3.21
CA PRO A 108 -4.59 -9.56 4.57
C PRO A 108 -5.73 -10.49 4.99
N THR A 109 -6.95 -10.20 4.53
CA THR A 109 -8.15 -11.00 4.79
C THR A 109 -8.04 -12.39 4.16
N ASP A 110 -7.49 -12.49 2.94
CA ASP A 110 -7.32 -13.78 2.26
C ASP A 110 -6.26 -14.64 2.96
N ILE A 111 -5.16 -14.03 3.40
CA ILE A 111 -4.11 -14.71 4.18
C ILE A 111 -4.69 -15.22 5.51
N SER A 112 -5.41 -14.36 6.23
CA SER A 112 -6.04 -14.72 7.51
C SER A 112 -7.06 -15.85 7.35
N LEU A 113 -7.88 -15.80 6.30
CA LEU A 113 -8.84 -16.86 6.00
C LEU A 113 -8.13 -18.18 5.69
N ALA A 114 -7.08 -18.18 4.86
CA ALA A 114 -6.32 -19.38 4.52
C ALA A 114 -5.70 -20.03 5.77
N LEU A 115 -5.10 -19.23 6.66
CA LEU A 115 -4.54 -19.71 7.93
C LEU A 115 -5.62 -20.32 8.84
N THR A 116 -6.80 -19.69 8.91
CA THR A 116 -7.95 -20.17 9.68
C THR A 116 -8.46 -21.51 9.15
N LEU A 117 -8.59 -21.65 7.82
CA LEU A 117 -9.01 -22.89 7.17
C LEU A 117 -8.00 -24.04 7.38
N LEU A 118 -6.71 -23.71 7.53
CA LEU A 118 -5.64 -24.65 7.90
C LEU A 118 -5.53 -24.90 9.42
N ARG A 119 -6.44 -24.35 10.23
CA ARG A 119 -6.48 -24.50 11.69
C ARG A 119 -5.18 -24.07 12.37
N TYR A 120 -4.52 -23.02 11.85
CA TYR A 120 -3.46 -22.37 12.61
C TYR A 120 -4.06 -21.71 13.86
N LYS A 121 -3.34 -21.84 14.98
CA LYS A 121 -3.73 -21.15 16.22
C LYS A 121 -3.13 -19.75 16.18
N PRO A 122 -3.88 -18.70 16.54
CA PRO A 122 -3.32 -17.38 16.71
C PRO A 122 -2.21 -17.42 17.79
N SER A 123 -1.20 -16.57 17.64
CA SER A 123 -0.18 -16.42 18.67
C SER A 123 -0.81 -15.87 19.95
N LYS A 124 -0.33 -16.35 21.11
CA LYS A 124 -0.73 -15.78 22.40
C LYS A 124 -0.24 -14.34 22.54
N GLU A 125 0.88 -14.01 21.91
CA GLU A 125 1.48 -12.67 21.89
C GLU A 125 0.68 -11.65 21.06
N LEU A 126 -0.27 -12.11 20.23
CA LEU A 126 -1.05 -11.21 19.37
C LEU A 126 -2.08 -10.40 20.15
N TYR A 127 -2.53 -10.93 21.29
CA TYR A 127 -3.40 -10.24 22.23
C TYR A 127 -2.73 -10.37 23.58
N ALA A 128 -2.14 -9.29 24.08
CA ALA A 128 -1.69 -9.30 25.45
C ALA A 128 -2.90 -9.65 26.32
N LEU A 129 -2.82 -10.79 27.01
CA LEU A 129 -3.86 -11.16 27.94
C LEU A 129 -3.83 -10.09 29.03
N PRO A 130 -4.97 -9.44 29.34
CA PRO A 130 -5.00 -8.53 30.46
C PRO A 130 -4.54 -9.28 31.70
N ASP A 131 -3.59 -8.72 32.43
CA ASP A 131 -3.36 -9.12 33.81
C ASP A 131 -4.64 -8.82 34.64
N GLU A 132 -4.67 -9.25 35.90
CA GLU A 132 -5.80 -8.97 36.82
C GLU A 132 -6.14 -7.46 36.93
N THR A 133 -5.25 -6.58 36.47
CA THR A 133 -5.34 -5.12 36.46
C THR A 133 -5.70 -4.52 35.09
N GLY A 134 -5.85 -5.33 34.03
CA GLY A 134 -6.15 -4.86 32.68
C GLY A 134 -4.94 -4.40 31.85
N GLY A 135 -3.71 -4.64 32.31
CA GLY A 135 -2.47 -4.34 31.60
C GLY A 135 -2.06 -5.44 30.63
N SER A 136 -1.39 -5.09 29.53
CA SER A 136 -0.73 -6.07 28.67
C SER A 136 0.41 -6.76 29.41
N ALA A 137 0.32 -8.08 29.60
CA ALA A 137 1.38 -8.92 30.19
C ALA A 137 2.73 -8.80 29.46
#